data_AF-A0A947BXK5-F1
#
_entry.id   AF-A0A947BXK5-F1
#
_cell.length_a   1.000
_cell.length_b   1.000
_cell.length_c   1.000
_cell.angle_alpha   90.00
_cell.angle_beta   90.00
_cell.angle_gamma   90.00
#
_symmetry.space_group_name_H-M   'P 1'
#
loop_
_entity.id
_entity.type
_entity.pdbx_description
1 polymer ?
#
loop_
_entity_poly.entity_id
_entity_poly.type
_entity_poly.pdbx_seq_one_letter_code
_entity_poly.pdbx_strand_id
1 'polypeptide(L)'
;MINSKLGQIEDAITNATSYAEYHEASMLHDTISGADDWKAIDKSHLYDYQLIQKRVTRMKLARSKEDAAGLMSILHEGIHGNLGSLANPELGKHCKAGSKILIQDFFEEVCKALEFIYNANEEDVDFYEKLSFFDETTHAYGQSCLMLSGGAGLGFSHVGVVLALLKEDLIPEVISGASAGAVIAAMVGTRNKQE
;
A
#
# COMPACT_ATOMS: atom_id res chain seq x y z
N MET A 1 -13.28 -26.32 20.44
CA MET A 1 -12.11 -25.64 21.05
C MET A 1 -11.60 -24.50 20.15
N ILE A 2 -11.38 -24.74 18.85
CA ILE A 2 -10.95 -23.71 17.88
C ILE A 2 -11.98 -22.57 17.73
N ASN A 3 -13.27 -22.86 17.54
CA ASN A 3 -14.30 -21.82 17.42
C ASN A 3 -14.42 -20.92 18.66
N SER A 4 -14.19 -21.45 19.86
CA SER A 4 -14.20 -20.65 21.10
C SER A 4 -12.99 -19.73 21.20
N LYS A 5 -11.85 -20.12 20.60
CA LYS A 5 -10.62 -19.32 20.58
C LYS A 5 -10.70 -18.22 19.52
N LEU A 6 -11.28 -18.52 18.35
CA LEU A 6 -11.54 -17.51 17.31
C LEU A 6 -12.51 -16.43 17.80
N GLY A 7 -13.60 -16.80 18.49
CA GLY A 7 -14.52 -15.80 19.06
C GLY A 7 -13.85 -14.82 20.03
N GLN A 8 -12.96 -15.31 20.90
CA GLN A 8 -12.19 -14.44 21.81
C GLN A 8 -11.26 -13.47 21.05
N ILE A 9 -10.70 -13.90 19.92
CA ILE A 9 -9.82 -13.06 19.10
C ILE A 9 -10.64 -12.05 18.30
N GLU A 10 -11.82 -12.42 17.80
CA GLU A 10 -12.75 -11.47 17.15
C GLU A 10 -13.22 -10.39 18.14
N ASP A 11 -13.48 -10.77 19.40
CA ASP A 11 -13.76 -9.81 20.47
C ASP A 11 -12.56 -8.89 20.73
N ALA A 12 -11.33 -9.43 20.76
CA ALA A 12 -10.11 -8.63 20.93
C ALA A 12 -9.88 -7.65 19.77
N ILE A 13 -10.11 -8.08 18.51
CA ILE A 13 -10.03 -7.22 17.33
C ILE A 13 -11.06 -6.08 17.42
N THR A 14 -12.29 -6.39 17.82
CA THR A 14 -13.40 -5.43 17.88
C THR A 14 -13.19 -4.39 18.98
N ASN A 15 -12.58 -4.78 20.10
CA ASN A 15 -12.35 -3.91 21.26
C ASN A 15 -10.92 -3.35 21.33
N ALA A 16 -10.10 -3.53 20.29
CA ALA A 16 -8.74 -3.00 20.25
C ALA A 16 -8.74 -1.48 20.37
N THR A 17 -7.86 -0.96 21.23
CA THR A 17 -7.76 0.48 21.51
C THR A 17 -6.58 1.14 20.80
N SER A 18 -5.72 0.34 20.18
CA SER A 18 -4.60 0.79 19.36
C SER A 18 -4.46 -0.06 18.10
N TYR A 19 -3.78 0.51 17.09
CA TYR A 19 -3.43 -0.24 15.88
C TYR A 19 -2.56 -1.46 16.18
N ALA A 20 -1.62 -1.34 17.13
CA ALA A 20 -0.74 -2.44 17.51
C ALA A 20 -1.54 -3.64 18.07
N GLU A 21 -2.48 -3.39 18.99
CA GLU A 21 -3.39 -4.42 19.53
C GLU A 21 -4.25 -5.05 18.42
N TYR A 22 -4.84 -4.21 17.56
CA TYR A 22 -5.63 -4.67 16.41
C TYR A 22 -4.81 -5.56 15.48
N HIS A 23 -3.59 -5.16 15.16
CA HIS A 23 -2.71 -5.86 14.24
C HIS A 23 -2.24 -7.20 14.82
N GLU A 24 -1.83 -7.22 16.10
CA GLU A 24 -1.44 -8.45 16.79
C GLU A 24 -2.60 -9.46 16.85
N ALA A 25 -3.79 -9.01 17.24
CA ALA A 25 -4.97 -9.87 17.28
C ALA A 25 -5.37 -10.37 15.88
N SER A 26 -5.25 -9.53 14.85
CA SER A 26 -5.51 -9.89 13.44
C SER A 26 -4.53 -10.93 12.91
N MET A 27 -3.24 -10.80 13.26
CA MET A 27 -2.21 -11.79 12.93
C MET A 27 -2.51 -13.14 13.59
N LEU A 28 -2.84 -13.14 14.89
CA LEU A 28 -3.22 -14.36 15.62
C LEU A 28 -4.48 -15.02 15.03
N HIS A 29 -5.47 -14.21 14.62
CA HIS A 29 -6.65 -14.69 13.93
C HIS A 29 -6.27 -15.42 12.65
N ASP A 30 -5.40 -14.84 11.83
CA ASP A 30 -5.01 -15.40 10.54
C ASP A 30 -4.23 -16.72 10.67
N THR A 31 -3.39 -16.84 11.70
CA THR A 31 -2.70 -18.10 12.02
C THR A 31 -3.67 -19.21 12.44
N ILE A 32 -4.70 -18.89 13.24
CA ILE A 32 -5.63 -19.91 13.77
C ILE A 32 -6.71 -20.29 12.75
N SER A 33 -7.13 -19.34 11.92
CA SER A 33 -8.17 -19.56 10.89
C SER A 33 -7.64 -20.27 9.63
N GLY A 34 -6.31 -20.40 9.49
CA GLY A 34 -5.67 -20.94 8.29
C GLY A 34 -5.54 -19.90 7.15
N ALA A 35 -5.79 -18.62 7.44
CA ALA A 35 -5.60 -17.56 6.47
C ALA A 35 -4.12 -17.39 6.08
N ASP A 36 -3.18 -17.68 6.98
CA ASP A 36 -1.75 -17.66 6.66
C ASP A 36 -1.37 -18.70 5.60
N ASP A 37 -1.92 -19.91 5.68
CA ASP A 37 -1.74 -20.94 4.64
C ASP A 37 -2.32 -20.46 3.30
N TRP A 38 -3.47 -19.79 3.34
CA TRP A 38 -4.02 -19.15 2.13
C TRP A 38 -3.10 -18.06 1.60
N LYS A 39 -2.49 -17.22 2.43
CA LYS A 39 -1.54 -16.17 2.00
C LYS A 39 -0.31 -16.77 1.32
N ALA A 40 0.17 -17.91 1.81
CA ALA A 40 1.35 -18.61 1.30
C ALA A 40 1.14 -19.31 -0.05
N ILE A 41 -0.11 -19.62 -0.42
CA ILE A 41 -0.43 -20.19 -1.73
C ILE A 41 -0.63 -19.06 -2.74
N ASP A 42 0.36 -18.85 -3.61
CA ASP A 42 0.30 -17.85 -4.68
C ASP A 42 -0.94 -18.00 -5.57
N LYS A 43 -1.24 -19.24 -5.98
CA LYS A 43 -2.31 -19.54 -6.93
C LYS A 43 -3.67 -19.08 -6.39
N SER A 44 -4.30 -18.18 -7.13
CA SER A 44 -5.65 -17.71 -6.87
C SER A 44 -6.32 -17.31 -8.19
N HIS A 45 -7.65 -17.35 -8.21
CA HIS A 45 -8.44 -16.81 -9.32
C HIS A 45 -8.74 -15.31 -9.13
N LEU A 46 -8.40 -14.74 -7.97
CA LEU A 46 -8.68 -13.34 -7.64
C LEU A 46 -7.69 -12.35 -8.26
N TYR A 47 -6.51 -12.83 -8.67
CA TYR A 47 -5.45 -12.03 -9.30
C TYR A 47 -4.60 -12.91 -10.22
N ASP A 48 -3.91 -12.30 -11.18
CA ASP A 48 -3.03 -13.01 -12.11
C ASP A 48 -1.67 -13.30 -11.46
N TYR A 49 -1.65 -14.33 -10.62
CA TYR A 49 -0.44 -14.72 -9.89
C TYR A 49 0.74 -15.09 -10.81
N GLN A 50 0.49 -15.59 -12.02
CA GLN A 50 1.55 -15.96 -12.96
C GLN A 50 2.24 -14.71 -13.53
N LEU A 51 1.44 -13.69 -13.90
CA LEU A 51 1.96 -12.38 -14.31
C LEU A 51 2.80 -11.75 -13.21
N ILE A 52 2.28 -11.74 -11.97
CA ILE A 52 2.98 -11.11 -10.84
C ILE A 52 4.29 -11.86 -10.53
N GLN A 53 4.26 -13.18 -10.45
CA GLN A 53 5.46 -14.00 -10.22
C GLN A 53 6.53 -13.78 -11.30
N LYS A 54 6.13 -13.70 -12.58
CA LYS A 54 7.04 -13.39 -13.69
C LYS A 54 7.69 -12.02 -13.53
N ARG A 55 6.92 -11.00 -13.11
CA ARG A 55 7.45 -9.64 -12.88
C ARG A 55 8.41 -9.59 -11.70
N VAL A 56 8.06 -10.19 -10.56
CA VAL A 56 8.96 -10.30 -9.40
C VAL A 56 10.28 -10.94 -9.80
N THR A 57 10.22 -12.04 -10.55
CA THR A 57 11.41 -12.75 -11.02
C THR A 57 12.27 -11.88 -11.96
N ARG A 58 11.65 -11.12 -12.88
CA ARG A 58 12.37 -10.19 -13.76
C ARG A 58 13.06 -9.08 -12.99
N MET A 59 12.38 -8.46 -12.02
CA MET A 59 12.97 -7.40 -11.19
C MET A 59 14.14 -7.94 -10.35
N LYS A 60 13.97 -9.07 -9.67
CA LYS A 60 15.03 -9.74 -8.90
C LYS A 60 16.25 -10.07 -9.77
N LEU A 61 16.02 -10.58 -10.98
CA LEU A 61 17.09 -10.90 -11.93
C LEU A 61 17.85 -9.64 -12.39
N ALA A 62 17.14 -8.57 -12.76
CA ALA A 62 17.78 -7.33 -13.17
C ALA A 62 18.58 -6.70 -12.03
N ARG A 63 18.03 -6.66 -10.80
CA ARG A 63 18.78 -6.25 -9.59
C ARG A 63 20.04 -7.09 -9.36
N SER A 64 19.96 -8.41 -9.48
CA SER A 64 21.12 -9.30 -9.30
C SER A 64 22.23 -9.11 -10.34
N LYS A 65 21.90 -8.51 -11.48
CA LYS A 65 22.84 -8.18 -12.56
C LYS A 65 23.31 -6.72 -12.52
N GLU A 66 22.88 -5.97 -11.50
CA GLU A 66 23.13 -4.54 -11.35
C GLU A 66 22.62 -3.72 -12.56
N ASP A 67 21.57 -4.20 -13.23
CA ASP A 67 21.03 -3.62 -14.47
C ASP A 67 19.95 -2.57 -14.17
N ALA A 68 20.39 -1.34 -13.86
CA ALA A 68 19.50 -0.23 -13.55
C ALA A 68 18.58 0.16 -14.73
N ALA A 69 19.13 0.24 -15.95
CA ALA A 69 18.36 0.54 -17.16
C ALA A 69 17.31 -0.54 -17.45
N GLY A 70 17.65 -1.81 -17.26
CA GLY A 70 16.72 -2.92 -17.37
C GLY A 70 15.59 -2.85 -16.34
N LEU A 71 15.87 -2.44 -15.11
CA LEU A 71 14.83 -2.21 -14.09
C LEU A 71 13.90 -1.07 -14.50
N MET A 72 14.43 0.06 -14.98
CA MET A 72 13.61 1.17 -15.47
C MET A 72 12.65 0.70 -16.57
N SER A 73 13.14 -0.09 -17.53
CA SER A 73 12.31 -0.67 -18.59
C SER A 73 11.21 -1.59 -18.03
N ILE A 74 11.53 -2.45 -17.05
CA ILE A 74 10.55 -3.36 -16.43
C ILE A 74 9.45 -2.58 -15.70
N LEU A 75 9.81 -1.49 -15.02
CA LEU A 75 8.87 -0.66 -14.26
C LEU A 75 7.98 0.17 -15.19
N HIS A 76 8.54 0.76 -16.25
CA HIS A 76 7.78 1.46 -17.30
C HIS A 76 6.76 0.55 -18.01
N GLU A 77 7.08 -0.75 -18.19
CA GLU A 77 6.14 -1.71 -18.77
C GLU A 77 4.91 -2.00 -17.90
N GLY A 78 4.85 -1.55 -16.64
CA GLY A 78 3.54 -1.48 -15.98
C GLY A 78 3.50 -1.50 -14.47
N ILE A 79 4.09 -0.47 -13.86
CA ILE A 79 3.60 0.01 -12.56
C ILE A 79 2.25 0.71 -12.81
N HIS A 80 1.15 -0.02 -12.61
CA HIS A 80 -0.21 0.53 -12.61
C HIS A 80 -0.92 0.04 -11.35
N GLY A 81 -1.75 0.90 -10.73
CA GLY A 81 -2.33 0.64 -9.41
C GLY A 81 -3.18 -0.64 -9.28
N ASN A 82 -3.67 -1.22 -10.38
CA ASN A 82 -4.42 -2.49 -10.37
C ASN A 82 -3.89 -3.51 -11.39
N LEU A 83 -2.57 -3.55 -11.59
CA LEU A 83 -1.92 -4.57 -12.41
C LEU A 83 -2.36 -5.97 -11.98
N GLY A 84 -2.78 -6.83 -12.90
CA GLY A 84 -3.13 -8.22 -12.58
C GLY A 84 -4.22 -8.40 -11.52
N SER A 85 -5.07 -7.38 -11.29
CA SER A 85 -6.10 -7.36 -10.24
C SER A 85 -5.54 -7.44 -8.80
N LEU A 86 -4.35 -6.86 -8.57
CA LEU A 86 -3.73 -6.79 -7.23
C LEU A 86 -4.61 -6.07 -6.19
N ALA A 87 -5.47 -5.15 -6.61
CA ALA A 87 -6.40 -4.41 -5.74
C ALA A 87 -7.81 -5.03 -5.69
N ASN A 88 -7.96 -6.32 -6.01
CA ASN A 88 -9.25 -7.00 -5.95
C ASN A 88 -9.79 -7.02 -4.51
N PRO A 89 -10.97 -6.43 -4.22
CA PRO A 89 -11.50 -6.32 -2.86
C PRO A 89 -11.82 -7.67 -2.21
N GLU A 90 -12.03 -8.73 -3.00
CA GLU A 90 -12.25 -10.08 -2.46
C GLU A 90 -11.00 -10.64 -1.77
N LEU A 91 -9.79 -10.21 -2.14
CA LEU A 91 -8.55 -10.62 -1.47
C LEU A 91 -8.57 -10.26 0.02
N GLY A 92 -9.09 -9.07 0.35
CA GLY A 92 -9.16 -8.56 1.72
C GLY A 92 -10.19 -9.27 2.60
N LYS A 93 -10.99 -10.20 2.05
CA LYS A 93 -11.98 -10.97 2.83
C LYS A 93 -11.41 -12.28 3.39
N HIS A 94 -10.23 -12.70 2.94
CA HIS A 94 -9.64 -13.98 3.32
C HIS A 94 -8.72 -13.91 4.53
N CYS A 95 -8.24 -12.73 4.89
CA CYS A 95 -7.34 -12.48 6.01
C CYS A 95 -7.68 -11.15 6.69
N LYS A 96 -7.32 -11.03 7.97
CA LYS A 96 -7.49 -9.79 8.74
C LYS A 96 -6.30 -8.86 8.59
N ALA A 97 -5.09 -9.41 8.39
CA ALA A 97 -3.87 -8.63 8.20
C ALA A 97 -3.15 -9.01 6.90
N GLY A 98 -2.78 -7.99 6.11
CA GLY A 98 -2.04 -8.16 4.86
C GLY A 98 -2.86 -8.79 3.74
N SER A 99 -2.18 -9.52 2.84
CA SER A 99 -2.77 -10.23 1.71
C SER A 99 -1.85 -11.39 1.29
N LYS A 100 -2.05 -11.94 0.09
CA LYS A 100 -1.14 -12.93 -0.53
C LYS A 100 0.32 -12.50 -0.42
N ILE A 101 1.20 -13.42 -0.04
CA ILE A 101 2.64 -13.13 0.13
C ILE A 101 3.24 -12.65 -1.19
N LEU A 102 2.90 -13.28 -2.32
CA LEU A 102 3.36 -12.84 -3.64
C LEU A 102 3.01 -11.38 -3.98
N ILE A 103 1.87 -10.88 -3.51
CA ILE A 103 1.47 -9.47 -3.71
C ILE A 103 2.38 -8.55 -2.88
N GLN A 104 2.67 -8.94 -1.63
CA GLN A 104 3.56 -8.19 -0.76
C GLN A 104 5.00 -8.18 -1.31
N ASP A 105 5.50 -9.34 -1.73
CA ASP A 105 6.80 -9.50 -2.40
C ASP A 105 6.91 -8.63 -3.65
N PHE A 106 5.83 -8.49 -4.42
CA PHE A 106 5.82 -7.63 -5.59
C PHE A 106 6.01 -6.17 -5.23
N PHE A 107 5.25 -5.64 -4.28
CA PHE A 107 5.40 -4.25 -3.84
C PHE A 107 6.76 -4.00 -3.18
N GLU A 108 7.24 -4.94 -2.36
CA GLU A 108 8.57 -4.84 -1.75
C GLU A 108 9.67 -4.80 -2.82
N GLU A 109 9.57 -5.65 -3.86
CA GLU A 109 10.53 -5.66 -4.96
C GLU A 109 10.45 -4.40 -5.82
N VAL A 110 9.25 -3.81 -6.02
CA VAL A 110 9.10 -2.50 -6.68
C VAL A 110 9.82 -1.41 -5.88
N CYS A 111 9.61 -1.33 -4.56
CA CYS A 111 10.30 -0.35 -3.71
C CYS A 111 11.82 -0.52 -3.77
N LYS A 112 12.30 -1.77 -3.66
CA LYS A 112 13.71 -2.14 -3.79
C LYS A 112 14.30 -1.82 -5.16
N ALA A 113 13.52 -1.89 -6.22
CA ALA A 113 13.94 -1.52 -7.57
C ALA A 113 14.04 0.01 -7.73
N LEU A 114 13.06 0.76 -7.23
CA LEU A 114 13.09 2.23 -7.24
C LEU A 114 14.29 2.77 -6.44
N GLU A 115 14.55 2.23 -5.26
CA GLU A 115 15.72 2.59 -4.43
C GLU A 115 17.04 2.23 -5.15
N PHE A 116 17.09 1.09 -5.83
CA PHE A 116 18.26 0.71 -6.62
C PHE A 116 18.52 1.67 -7.77
N ILE A 117 17.50 2.05 -8.55
CA ILE A 117 17.61 3.01 -9.66
C ILE A 117 18.06 4.38 -9.13
N TYR A 118 17.50 4.84 -8.01
CA TYR A 118 17.90 6.09 -7.38
C TYR A 118 19.40 6.12 -7.07
N ASN A 119 19.90 5.04 -6.44
CA ASN A 119 21.30 4.90 -6.02
C ASN A 119 22.26 4.41 -7.12
N ALA A 120 21.79 4.14 -8.35
CA ALA A 120 22.63 3.68 -9.44
C ALA A 120 23.74 4.71 -9.75
N ASN A 121 24.88 4.26 -10.29
CA ASN A 121 25.93 5.20 -10.69
C ASN A 121 25.43 6.09 -11.85
N GLU A 122 25.78 7.37 -11.84
CA GLU A 122 25.45 8.30 -12.93
C GLU A 122 26.18 7.96 -14.23
N GLU A 123 27.22 7.12 -14.19
CA GLU A 123 27.85 6.55 -15.38
C GLU A 123 26.98 5.49 -16.09
N ASP A 124 26.08 4.82 -15.35
CA ASP A 124 25.18 3.79 -15.90
C ASP A 124 23.84 4.38 -16.37
N VAL A 125 23.27 5.27 -15.56
CA VAL A 125 22.03 6.00 -15.84
C VAL A 125 22.21 7.42 -15.33
N ASP A 126 22.18 8.40 -16.21
CA ASP A 126 22.48 9.77 -15.83
C ASP A 126 21.37 10.40 -14.97
N PHE A 127 21.67 11.55 -14.35
CA PHE A 127 20.72 12.26 -13.50
C PHE A 127 19.40 12.62 -14.23
N TYR A 128 19.46 13.05 -15.48
CA TYR A 128 18.30 13.49 -16.24
C TYR A 128 17.43 12.32 -16.67
N GLU A 129 18.03 11.19 -17.01
CA GLU A 129 17.33 9.94 -17.30
C GLU A 129 16.58 9.42 -16.07
N LYS A 130 17.23 9.43 -14.90
CA LYS A 130 16.56 9.10 -13.62
C LYS A 130 15.41 10.05 -13.33
N LEU A 131 15.63 11.36 -13.48
CA LEU A 131 14.60 12.36 -13.21
C LEU A 131 13.37 12.17 -14.11
N SER A 132 13.59 11.96 -15.42
CA SER A 132 12.50 11.68 -16.37
C SER A 132 11.74 10.41 -15.98
N PHE A 133 12.48 9.35 -15.65
CA PHE A 133 11.88 8.08 -15.21
C PHE A 133 11.01 8.24 -13.96
N PHE A 134 11.48 8.95 -12.93
CA PHE A 134 10.70 9.15 -11.71
C PHE A 134 9.49 10.06 -11.92
N ASP A 135 9.60 11.08 -12.77
CA ASP A 135 8.46 11.96 -13.10
C ASP A 135 7.38 11.17 -13.87
N GLU A 136 7.78 10.43 -14.90
CA GLU A 136 6.89 9.57 -15.69
C GLU A 136 6.26 8.46 -14.84
N THR A 137 7.05 7.79 -14.01
CA THR A 137 6.57 6.72 -13.14
C THR A 137 5.59 7.25 -12.09
N THR A 138 5.88 8.39 -11.47
CA THR A 138 4.95 9.07 -10.55
C THR A 138 3.65 9.41 -11.25
N HIS A 139 3.71 9.96 -12.46
CA HIS A 139 2.52 10.32 -13.23
C HIS A 139 1.67 9.10 -13.60
N ALA A 140 2.31 8.00 -14.00
CA ALA A 140 1.64 6.77 -14.40
C ALA A 140 1.02 6.00 -13.22
N TYR A 141 1.73 5.94 -12.08
CA TYR A 141 1.23 5.26 -10.88
C TYR A 141 0.13 6.07 -10.17
N GLY A 142 0.26 7.39 -10.21
CA GLY A 142 -0.57 8.31 -9.46
C GLY A 142 -0.16 8.39 -7.99
N GLN A 143 -1.04 8.98 -7.19
CA GLN A 143 -0.81 9.23 -5.78
C GLN A 143 -2.09 9.05 -4.98
N SER A 144 -1.94 8.71 -3.70
CA SER A 144 -3.05 8.65 -2.76
C SER A 144 -3.69 10.04 -2.58
N CYS A 145 -5.01 10.07 -2.42
CA CYS A 145 -5.76 11.30 -2.18
C CYS A 145 -6.72 11.11 -1.01
N LEU A 146 -6.71 12.06 -0.06
CA LEU A 146 -7.69 12.10 1.02
C LEU A 146 -8.88 12.97 0.57
N MET A 147 -10.04 12.35 0.41
CA MET A 147 -11.27 13.03 0.00
C MET A 147 -12.24 13.18 1.17
N LEU A 148 -12.41 14.43 1.64
CA LEU A 148 -13.28 14.80 2.76
C LEU A 148 -14.66 15.24 2.24
N SER A 149 -15.65 14.36 2.33
CA SER A 149 -17.01 14.62 1.86
C SER A 149 -17.75 15.68 2.70
N GLY A 150 -18.79 16.30 2.12
CA GLY A 150 -19.72 17.13 2.88
C GLY A 150 -20.63 16.29 3.78
N GLY A 151 -21.04 16.84 4.93
CA GLY A 151 -21.91 16.13 5.87
C GLY A 151 -22.62 17.04 6.88
N ALA A 152 -22.71 18.35 6.59
CA ALA A 152 -23.18 19.37 7.53
C ALA A 152 -22.50 19.22 8.91
N GLY A 153 -23.28 19.07 9.99
CA GLY A 153 -22.75 18.90 11.36
C GLY A 153 -21.93 17.63 11.58
N LEU A 154 -22.07 16.59 10.75
CA LEU A 154 -21.24 15.38 10.83
C LEU A 154 -19.86 15.55 10.19
N GLY A 155 -19.59 16.69 9.54
CA GLY A 155 -18.29 16.98 8.93
C GLY A 155 -17.14 16.99 9.94
N PHE A 156 -17.42 17.23 11.24
CA PHE A 156 -16.40 17.21 12.29
C PHE A 156 -15.78 15.82 12.51
N SER A 157 -16.44 14.73 12.11
CA SER A 157 -15.87 13.39 12.18
C SER A 157 -14.60 13.25 11.35
N HIS A 158 -14.45 14.04 10.27
CA HIS A 158 -13.23 14.08 9.47
C HIS A 158 -12.01 14.53 10.26
N VAL A 159 -12.19 15.36 11.30
CA VAL A 159 -11.09 15.80 12.17
C VAL A 159 -10.44 14.59 12.86
N GLY A 160 -11.24 13.63 13.33
CA GLY A 160 -10.72 12.41 13.95
C GLY A 160 -9.87 11.58 12.98
N VAL A 161 -10.35 11.44 11.73
CA VAL A 161 -9.62 10.72 10.67
C VAL A 161 -8.31 11.41 10.33
N VAL A 162 -8.33 12.73 10.13
CA VAL A 162 -7.13 13.53 9.86
C VAL A 162 -6.13 13.42 11.01
N LEU A 163 -6.58 13.54 12.27
CA LEU A 163 -5.69 13.43 13.42
C LEU A 163 -5.06 12.04 13.53
N ALA A 164 -5.80 10.97 13.20
CA ALA A 164 -5.25 9.61 13.18
C ALA A 164 -4.17 9.46 12.10
N LEU A 165 -4.44 9.92 10.88
CA LEU A 165 -3.46 9.90 9.79
C LEU A 165 -2.23 10.77 10.11
N LEU A 166 -2.42 11.95 10.70
CA LEU A 166 -1.32 12.85 11.07
C LEU A 166 -0.40 12.23 12.13
N LYS A 167 -0.97 11.56 13.13
CA LYS A 167 -0.20 10.88 14.20
C LYS A 167 0.70 9.77 13.68
N GLU A 168 0.24 9.06 12.64
CA GLU A 168 0.97 7.95 12.02
C GLU A 168 1.79 8.38 10.80
N ASP A 169 1.84 9.68 10.48
CA ASP A 169 2.53 10.22 9.30
C ASP A 169 2.00 9.70 7.95
N LEU A 170 0.68 9.57 7.84
CA LEU A 170 -0.03 9.01 6.68
C LEU A 170 -0.92 10.02 5.95
N ILE A 171 -0.76 11.33 6.20
CA ILE A 171 -1.51 12.35 5.46
C ILE A 171 -0.98 12.40 4.01
N PRO A 172 -1.83 12.17 2.99
CA PRO A 172 -1.41 12.27 1.60
C PRO A 172 -1.21 13.74 1.19
N GLU A 173 -0.36 13.97 0.20
CA GLU A 173 -0.09 15.30 -0.35
C GLU A 173 -1.33 15.93 -1.01
N VAL A 174 -2.16 15.11 -1.65
CA VAL A 174 -3.39 15.57 -2.29
C VAL A 174 -4.56 15.40 -1.33
N ILE A 175 -5.16 16.53 -0.97
CA ILE A 175 -6.35 16.60 -0.13
C ILE A 175 -7.45 17.33 -0.88
N SER A 176 -8.64 16.73 -0.95
CA SER A 176 -9.82 17.32 -1.55
C SER A 176 -10.95 17.37 -0.53
N GLY A 177 -11.78 18.41 -0.59
CA GLY A 177 -12.89 18.57 0.33
C GLY A 177 -14.09 19.26 -0.29
N ALA A 178 -15.29 18.91 0.20
CA ALA A 178 -16.54 19.55 -0.19
C ALA A 178 -17.32 20.05 1.05
N SER A 179 -17.86 21.28 0.99
CA SER A 179 -18.63 21.89 2.09
C SER A 179 -17.87 21.82 3.43
N ALA A 180 -18.41 21.16 4.46
CA ALA A 180 -17.73 20.97 5.75
C ALA A 180 -16.35 20.29 5.61
N GLY A 181 -16.19 19.34 4.68
CA GLY A 181 -14.90 18.72 4.38
C GLY A 181 -13.91 19.67 3.73
N ALA A 182 -14.37 20.67 2.96
CA ALA A 182 -13.50 21.70 2.36
C ALA A 182 -12.88 22.62 3.42
N VAL A 183 -13.64 22.92 4.49
CA VAL A 183 -13.11 23.69 5.63
C VAL A 183 -11.97 22.93 6.29
N ILE A 184 -12.15 21.64 6.55
CA ILE A 184 -11.11 20.80 7.17
C ILE A 184 -9.92 20.62 6.23
N ALA A 185 -10.14 20.38 4.95
CA ALA A 185 -9.08 20.32 3.95
C ALA A 185 -8.26 21.62 3.92
N ALA A 186 -8.92 22.79 3.96
CA ALA A 186 -8.24 24.08 4.02
C ALA A 186 -7.45 24.27 5.33
N MET A 187 -7.97 23.80 6.47
CA MET A 187 -7.25 23.84 7.74
C MET A 187 -5.98 22.99 7.73
N VAL A 188 -6.04 21.80 7.13
CA VAL A 188 -4.87 20.91 6.99
C VAL A 188 -3.88 21.47 5.98
N GLY A 189 -4.36 21.89 4.81
CA GLY A 189 -3.50 22.36 3.71
C GLY A 189 -2.84 23.72 3.93
N THR A 190 -3.17 24.44 5.00
CA THR A 190 -2.53 25.72 5.37
C THR A 190 -1.53 25.60 6.50
N ARG A 191 -1.28 24.39 7.02
CA ARG A 191 -0.35 24.11 8.11
C ARG A 191 0.75 23.18 7.64
N ASN A 192 1.93 23.33 8.23
CA ASN A 192 2.96 22.30 8.13
C ASN A 192 2.80 21.27 9.27
N LYS A 193 3.46 20.11 9.14
CA LYS A 193 3.33 18.99 10.09
C LYS A 193 3.70 19.33 11.55
N GLN A 194 4.44 20.40 11.78
CA GLN A 194 4.89 20.84 13.12
C GLN A 194 3.89 21.80 13.81
N GLU A 195 2.92 22.35 13.06
CA GLU A 195 1.91 23.32 13.51
C GLU A 195 0.52 22.71 13.76
#